data_AF-A0AA36E929-F1
#
_entry.id   AF-A0AA36E929-F1
#
_cell.length_a   1.000
_cell.length_b   1.000
_cell.length_c   1.000
_cell.angle_alpha   90.00
_cell.angle_beta   90.00
_cell.angle_gamma   90.00
#
_symmetry.space_group_name_H-M   'P 1'
#
loop_
_entity.id
_entity.type
_entity.pdbx_description
1 polymer ?
#
loop_
_entity_poly.entity_id
_entity_poly.type
_entity_poly.pdbx_seq_one_letter_code
_entity_poly.pdbx_strand_id
1 'polypeptide(L)'
;MSKRGGRGKRGGLGREDGRRTTPYNTSVPDTIFETEQESDSNATIAKRGITCGKGARKAMKASKKRLPVEFNFVARRVICNNESPFTYECGYILRKNCSLQHKEWRLVPKEEKFPLRHKLTTLFDIDVENENVCKVIDSYMARSWRNFRAELHKYFKRLEGQKTQ
;
A
#
# COMPACT_ATOMS: atom_id res chain seq x y z
N MET A 1 -34.06 -26.94 50.04
CA MET A 1 -33.14 -26.46 51.10
C MET A 1 -32.39 -25.25 50.50
N SER A 2 -32.71 -23.98 50.77
CA SER A 2 -32.42 -23.17 51.99
C SER A 2 -30.98 -23.41 52.46
N LYS A 3 -30.04 -22.44 52.60
CA LYS A 3 -30.04 -21.00 52.94
C LYS A 3 -28.64 -20.41 52.58
N ARG A 4 -28.54 -19.20 52.00
CA ARG A 4 -28.30 -17.83 52.59
C ARG A 4 -26.83 -17.41 52.84
N GLY A 5 -26.58 -16.14 52.49
CA GLY A 5 -25.56 -15.22 53.03
C GLY A 5 -24.72 -14.61 51.89
N GLY A 6 -24.88 -13.37 51.40
CA GLY A 6 -25.13 -12.08 52.06
C GLY A 6 -23.77 -11.43 52.44
N ARG A 7 -23.45 -10.14 52.27
CA ARG A 7 -24.16 -8.90 51.91
C ARG A 7 -23.13 -7.74 51.99
N GLY A 8 -23.25 -6.69 51.18
CA GLY A 8 -22.70 -5.33 51.46
C GLY A 8 -22.12 -4.61 50.22
N LYS A 9 -22.82 -3.71 49.50
CA LYS A 9 -23.08 -2.24 49.74
C LYS A 9 -21.78 -1.42 49.87
N ARG A 10 -21.54 -0.26 49.24
CA ARG A 10 -22.41 0.87 48.84
C ARG A 10 -21.59 1.95 48.06
N GLY A 11 -22.26 2.74 47.21
CA GLY A 11 -21.95 4.15 46.85
C GLY A 11 -20.98 4.36 45.66
N GLY A 12 -21.18 5.24 44.68
CA GLY A 12 -22.13 6.34 44.47
C GLY A 12 -21.38 7.65 44.15
N LEU A 13 -21.79 8.34 43.06
CA LEU A 13 -21.44 9.73 42.66
C LEU A 13 -20.03 9.89 42.02
N GLY A 14 -19.78 10.68 40.98
CA GLY A 14 -20.56 11.64 40.21
C GLY A 14 -19.75 12.08 38.97
N ARG A 15 -20.41 12.66 37.97
CA ARG A 15 -19.81 13.35 36.83
C ARG A 15 -19.41 14.76 37.24
N GLU A 16 -18.24 15.24 36.82
CA GLU A 16 -18.00 16.66 36.55
C GLU A 16 -17.07 16.85 35.33
N ASP A 17 -17.54 17.69 34.41
CA ASP A 17 -16.82 18.34 33.32
C ASP A 17 -15.88 19.43 33.88
N GLY A 18 -14.77 19.76 33.19
CA GLY A 18 -14.11 21.04 33.51
C GLY A 18 -12.68 21.24 33.05
N ARG A 19 -12.53 21.67 31.79
CA ARG A 19 -11.59 22.69 31.30
C ARG A 19 -10.56 23.30 32.27
N ARG A 20 -9.30 23.24 31.80
CA ARG A 20 -8.39 24.38 31.53
C ARG A 20 -7.46 24.88 32.67
N THR A 21 -6.32 25.35 32.16
CA THR A 21 -5.32 26.33 32.66
C THR A 21 -4.17 25.84 33.54
N THR A 22 -2.97 25.93 32.95
CA THR A 22 -1.65 26.09 33.57
C THR A 22 -1.56 27.40 34.38
N PRO A 23 -0.60 27.53 35.31
CA PRO A 23 0.64 28.30 35.03
C PRO A 23 1.92 27.69 35.66
N TYR A 24 3.09 27.75 34.97
CA TYR A 24 4.27 28.63 35.24
C TYR A 24 4.89 28.41 36.64
N ASN A 25 6.19 28.23 36.92
CA ASN A 25 7.50 28.34 36.27
C ASN A 25 8.56 28.12 37.36
N THR A 26 9.81 27.75 37.03
CA THR A 26 11.02 28.31 37.68
C THR A 26 12.28 27.98 36.88
N SER A 27 12.86 29.05 36.34
CA SER A 27 14.28 29.35 36.08
C SER A 27 15.08 28.53 35.04
N VAL A 28 15.20 29.13 33.85
CA VAL A 28 16.48 29.31 33.13
C VAL A 28 17.32 30.41 33.82
N PRO A 29 18.65 30.49 33.61
CA PRO A 29 19.19 31.31 32.50
C PRO A 29 20.38 30.68 31.76
N ASP A 30 20.36 30.73 30.43
CA ASP A 30 21.14 31.61 29.52
C ASP A 30 22.60 31.17 29.36
N THR A 31 23.08 30.81 28.16
CA THR A 31 23.51 31.81 27.18
C THR A 31 23.46 31.29 25.73
N ILE A 32 22.89 32.17 24.91
CA ILE A 32 22.76 32.30 23.45
C ILE A 32 23.99 31.87 22.62
N PHE A 33 23.74 31.12 21.53
CA PHE A 33 24.38 31.40 20.23
C PHE A 33 23.41 31.04 19.09
N GLU A 34 22.99 32.07 18.34
CA GLU A 34 22.27 31.96 17.07
C GLU A 34 23.12 31.23 16.03
N THR A 35 22.50 30.36 15.26
CA THR A 35 22.84 30.23 13.84
C THR A 35 21.57 29.83 13.11
N GLU A 36 20.97 30.81 12.45
CA GLU A 36 20.10 30.58 11.31
C GLU A 36 20.89 29.80 10.26
N GLN A 37 20.39 28.61 9.90
CA GLN A 37 20.78 28.00 8.65
C GLN A 37 19.52 27.55 7.93
N GLU A 38 18.95 28.54 7.24
CA GLU A 38 18.00 28.36 6.16
C GLU A 38 18.68 27.50 5.08
N SER A 39 18.46 26.18 5.14
CA SER A 39 18.81 25.31 4.02
C SER A 39 17.66 25.35 3.03
N ASP A 40 17.72 26.29 2.10
CA ASP A 40 16.91 26.30 0.88
C ASP A 40 17.31 25.11 0.00
N SER A 41 16.85 23.93 0.40
CA SER A 41 16.99 22.69 -0.34
C SER A 41 15.75 22.50 -1.19
N ASN A 42 15.50 23.39 -2.14
CA ASN A 42 14.59 23.11 -3.25
C ASN A 42 15.25 22.10 -4.22
N ALA A 43 15.80 21.02 -3.68
CA ALA A 43 16.12 19.83 -4.42
C ALA A 43 14.77 19.22 -4.81
N THR A 44 14.31 19.56 -6.01
CA THR A 44 13.22 18.82 -6.64
C THR A 44 13.63 17.35 -6.63
N ILE A 45 13.08 16.57 -5.69
CA ILE A 45 13.30 15.13 -5.63
C ILE A 45 12.90 14.63 -6.99
N ALA A 46 13.89 14.18 -7.78
CA ALA A 46 13.66 13.66 -9.11
C ALA A 46 12.67 12.50 -8.97
N LYS A 47 11.40 12.79 -9.27
CA LYS A 47 10.34 11.80 -9.21
C LYS A 47 10.60 10.83 -10.35
N ARG A 48 11.18 9.68 -10.01
CA ARG A 48 11.41 8.61 -10.99
C ARG A 48 10.08 8.29 -11.67
N GLY A 49 10.10 8.23 -13.00
CA GLY A 49 8.95 7.82 -13.80
C GLY A 49 8.50 6.39 -13.47
N ILE A 50 7.30 6.03 -13.92
CA ILE A 50 6.72 4.70 -13.70
C ILE A 50 7.67 3.61 -14.26
N THR A 51 7.98 2.60 -13.45
CA THR A 51 8.87 1.51 -13.86
C THR A 51 8.26 0.69 -15.01
N CYS A 52 9.04 0.43 -16.07
CA CYS A 52 8.59 -0.35 -17.24
C CYS A 52 8.67 -1.89 -17.05
N GLY A 53 8.68 -2.43 -15.83
CA GLY A 53 8.73 -3.89 -15.60
C GLY A 53 10.04 -4.58 -16.03
N LYS A 54 11.12 -3.80 -16.26
CA LYS A 54 12.39 -4.35 -16.78
C LYS A 54 13.15 -5.22 -15.76
N GLY A 55 12.89 -5.03 -14.46
CA GLY A 55 13.63 -5.72 -13.38
C GLY A 55 13.45 -7.24 -13.40
N ALA A 56 12.21 -7.72 -13.38
CA ALA A 56 11.90 -9.15 -13.40
C ALA A 56 12.43 -9.83 -14.68
N ARG A 57 12.23 -9.17 -15.83
CA ARG A 57 12.70 -9.66 -17.14
C ARG A 57 14.22 -9.79 -17.21
N LYS A 58 14.95 -8.79 -16.66
CA LYS A 58 16.42 -8.82 -16.59
C LYS A 58 16.91 -9.95 -15.67
N ALA A 59 16.29 -10.12 -14.51
CA ALA A 59 16.66 -11.17 -13.55
C ALA A 59 16.36 -12.59 -14.08
N MET A 60 15.21 -12.79 -14.74
CA MET A 60 14.88 -14.05 -15.42
C MET A 60 15.89 -14.35 -16.53
N LYS A 61 16.23 -13.36 -17.37
CA LYS A 61 17.23 -13.54 -18.44
C LYS A 61 18.63 -13.88 -17.92
N ALA A 62 19.03 -13.27 -16.79
CA ALA A 62 20.33 -13.54 -16.17
C ALA A 62 20.41 -14.95 -15.57
N SER A 63 19.34 -15.42 -14.92
CA SER A 63 19.27 -16.75 -14.31
C SER A 63 18.93 -17.86 -15.31
N LYS A 64 18.46 -17.52 -16.52
CA LYS A 64 17.95 -18.44 -17.56
C LYS A 64 16.82 -19.36 -17.06
N LYS A 65 16.18 -19.00 -15.94
CA LYS A 65 15.11 -19.74 -15.27
C LYS A 65 14.04 -18.77 -14.80
N ARG A 66 12.82 -19.27 -14.61
CA ARG A 66 11.75 -18.50 -13.96
C ARG A 66 12.17 -18.12 -12.54
N LEU A 67 11.76 -16.94 -12.10
CA LEU A 67 12.12 -16.43 -10.78
C LEU A 67 11.28 -17.13 -9.71
N PRO A 68 11.89 -17.75 -8.69
CA PRO A 68 11.14 -18.36 -7.61
C PRO A 68 10.40 -17.29 -6.81
N VAL A 69 9.16 -17.61 -6.42
CA VAL A 69 8.31 -16.76 -5.60
C VAL A 69 7.73 -17.59 -4.48
N GLU A 70 7.96 -17.15 -3.25
CA GLU A 70 7.39 -17.77 -2.06
C GLU A 70 6.23 -16.91 -1.53
N PHE A 71 5.15 -17.58 -1.13
CA PHE A 71 3.91 -16.93 -0.71
C PHE A 71 3.61 -17.23 0.75
N ASN A 72 3.24 -16.18 1.49
CA ASN A 72 2.54 -16.32 2.76
C ASN A 72 1.05 -16.09 2.55
N PHE A 73 0.31 -17.19 2.61
CA PHE A 73 -1.14 -17.20 2.36
C PHE A 73 -1.94 -16.56 3.50
N VAL A 74 -1.43 -16.56 4.74
CA VAL A 74 -2.07 -15.92 5.90
C VAL A 74 -2.03 -14.40 5.76
N ALA A 75 -0.84 -13.85 5.49
CA ALA A 75 -0.64 -12.42 5.29
C ALA A 75 -1.08 -11.93 3.89
N ARG A 76 -1.36 -12.87 2.96
CA ARG A 76 -1.60 -12.64 1.54
C ARG A 76 -0.50 -11.81 0.86
N ARG A 77 0.76 -12.20 1.09
CA ARG A 77 1.94 -11.49 0.58
C ARG A 77 2.97 -12.44 0.01
N VAL A 78 3.83 -11.90 -0.84
CA VAL A 78 5.06 -12.56 -1.28
C VAL A 78 6.14 -12.34 -0.22
N ILE A 79 6.82 -13.40 0.20
CA ILE A 79 7.96 -13.35 1.14
C ILE A 79 9.20 -13.83 0.41
N CYS A 80 9.71 -13.04 -0.52
CA CYS A 80 10.98 -13.36 -1.16
C CYS A 80 11.71 -12.10 -1.61
N ASN A 81 13.00 -12.24 -1.91
CA ASN A 81 13.83 -11.16 -2.45
C ASN A 81 13.30 -10.61 -3.79
N ASN A 82 12.43 -11.37 -4.47
CA ASN A 82 11.79 -10.99 -5.72
C ASN A 82 10.44 -10.26 -5.53
N GLU A 83 10.03 -9.91 -4.31
CA GLU A 83 8.75 -9.22 -4.03
C GLU A 83 8.59 -7.93 -4.83
N SER A 84 9.64 -7.11 -4.88
CA SER A 84 9.62 -5.83 -5.60
C SER A 84 9.45 -6.05 -7.11
N PRO A 85 10.30 -6.83 -7.80
CA PRO A 85 10.07 -7.23 -9.20
C PRO A 85 8.68 -7.79 -9.46
N PHE A 86 8.16 -8.64 -8.58
CA PHE A 86 6.83 -9.23 -8.69
C PHE A 86 5.72 -8.17 -8.65
N THR A 87 5.80 -7.25 -7.68
CA THR A 87 4.84 -6.15 -7.52
C THR A 87 4.85 -5.23 -8.75
N TYR A 88 6.03 -4.89 -9.26
CA TYR A 88 6.16 -4.05 -10.45
C TYR A 88 5.60 -4.73 -11.69
N GLU A 89 5.84 -6.03 -11.86
CA GLU A 89 5.32 -6.77 -13.01
C GLU A 89 3.79 -6.89 -12.95
N CYS A 90 3.20 -7.12 -11.77
CA CYS A 90 1.74 -7.08 -11.60
C CYS A 90 1.16 -5.74 -12.09
N GLY A 91 1.75 -4.63 -11.65
CA GLY A 91 1.34 -3.30 -12.08
C GLY A 91 1.56 -3.06 -13.58
N TYR A 92 2.66 -3.56 -14.15
CA TYR A 92 2.96 -3.45 -15.57
C TYR A 92 1.95 -4.21 -16.43
N ILE A 93 1.69 -5.48 -16.09
CA ILE A 93 0.71 -6.32 -16.78
C ILE A 93 -0.67 -5.66 -16.73
N LEU A 94 -1.09 -5.18 -15.56
CA LEU A 94 -2.40 -4.56 -15.39
C LEU A 94 -2.56 -3.30 -16.23
N ARG A 95 -1.58 -2.39 -16.22
CA ARG A 95 -1.62 -1.14 -17.00
C ARG A 95 -1.59 -1.37 -18.51
N LYS A 96 -0.85 -2.39 -18.96
CA LYS A 96 -0.67 -2.65 -20.40
C LYS A 96 -1.86 -3.40 -21.02
N ASN A 97 -2.58 -4.20 -20.22
CA ASN A 97 -3.51 -5.18 -20.77
C ASN A 97 -4.96 -5.00 -20.34
N CYS A 98 -5.26 -4.18 -19.33
CA CYS A 98 -6.61 -4.13 -18.80
C CYS A 98 -7.33 -2.82 -19.15
N SER A 99 -8.58 -2.95 -19.60
CA SER A 99 -9.51 -1.85 -19.78
C SER A 99 -10.15 -1.52 -18.43
N LEU A 100 -10.20 -0.23 -18.06
CA LEU A 100 -10.75 0.19 -16.76
C LEU A 100 -12.28 0.27 -16.74
N GLN A 101 -12.95 -0.68 -17.41
CA GLN A 101 -14.41 -0.74 -17.55
C GLN A 101 -15.09 -0.99 -16.20
N HIS A 102 -14.47 -1.79 -15.34
CA HIS A 102 -15.00 -2.09 -14.01
C HIS A 102 -14.60 -1.03 -12.97
N LYS A 103 -15.54 -0.69 -12.08
CA LYS A 103 -15.27 0.24 -10.97
C LYS A 103 -14.20 -0.30 -10.02
N GLU A 104 -14.24 -1.60 -9.74
CA GLU A 104 -13.37 -2.28 -8.78
C GLU A 104 -12.83 -3.59 -9.33
N TRP A 105 -11.62 -3.96 -8.91
CA TRP A 105 -10.98 -5.23 -9.30
C TRP A 105 -11.80 -6.47 -8.94
N ARG A 106 -12.57 -6.43 -7.85
CA ARG A 106 -13.41 -7.56 -7.43
C ARG A 106 -14.50 -7.88 -8.44
N LEU A 107 -14.99 -6.88 -9.17
CA LEU A 107 -16.04 -6.99 -10.18
C LEU A 107 -15.51 -7.49 -11.53
N VAL A 108 -14.19 -7.47 -11.74
CA VAL A 108 -13.58 -7.98 -12.97
C VAL A 108 -13.82 -9.49 -13.06
N PRO A 109 -14.38 -10.00 -14.17
CA PRO A 109 -14.71 -11.41 -14.34
C PRO A 109 -13.45 -12.30 -14.32
N LYS A 110 -13.62 -13.60 -14.03
CA LYS A 110 -12.48 -14.53 -13.88
C LYS A 110 -11.77 -14.72 -15.22
N GLU A 111 -12.52 -14.66 -16.31
CA GLU A 111 -12.12 -14.79 -17.70
C GLU A 111 -11.13 -13.69 -18.09
N GLU A 112 -11.29 -12.48 -17.54
CA GLU A 112 -10.36 -11.36 -17.72
C GLU A 112 -9.16 -11.43 -16.78
N LYS A 113 -9.33 -11.95 -15.56
CA LYS A 113 -8.24 -12.12 -14.59
C LYS A 113 -7.26 -13.22 -15.00
N PHE A 114 -7.77 -14.32 -15.52
CA PHE A 114 -6.99 -15.50 -15.90
C PHE A 114 -5.80 -15.18 -16.83
N PRO A 115 -5.97 -14.50 -17.98
CA PRO A 115 -4.86 -14.18 -18.88
C PRO A 115 -3.83 -13.25 -18.23
N LEU A 116 -4.25 -12.40 -17.28
CA LEU A 116 -3.33 -11.53 -16.53
C LEU A 116 -2.46 -12.32 -15.56
N ARG A 117 -3.04 -13.32 -14.88
CA ARG A 117 -2.28 -14.25 -14.02
C ARG A 117 -1.34 -15.12 -14.85
N HIS A 118 -1.79 -15.63 -15.98
CA HIS A 118 -0.97 -16.45 -16.86
C HIS A 118 0.24 -15.68 -17.42
N LYS A 119 0.14 -14.35 -17.62
CA LYS A 119 1.31 -13.53 -18.00
C LYS A 119 2.41 -13.52 -16.93
N LEU A 120 2.08 -13.70 -15.64
CA LEU A 120 3.08 -13.76 -14.58
C LEU A 120 3.89 -15.08 -14.60
N THR A 121 3.28 -16.21 -15.02
CA THR A 121 3.98 -17.52 -15.10
C THR A 121 5.12 -17.52 -16.12
N THR A 122 5.11 -16.56 -17.06
CA THR A 122 6.19 -16.39 -18.04
C THR A 122 7.51 -15.93 -17.41
N LEU A 123 7.44 -15.25 -16.25
CA LEU A 123 8.60 -14.65 -15.57
C LEU A 123 8.86 -15.27 -14.21
N PHE A 124 7.81 -15.69 -13.51
CA PHE A 124 7.88 -16.24 -12.16
C PHE A 124 7.46 -17.71 -12.16
N ASP A 125 8.06 -18.48 -11.26
CA ASP A 125 7.68 -19.85 -11.02
C ASP A 125 6.51 -19.85 -10.02
N ILE A 126 5.30 -19.81 -10.58
CA ILE A 126 4.06 -19.68 -9.81
C ILE A 126 3.00 -20.63 -10.37
N ASP A 127 2.23 -21.22 -9.48
CA ASP A 127 1.09 -22.06 -9.83
C ASP A 127 -0.20 -21.22 -9.80
N VAL A 128 -0.76 -20.96 -10.99
CA VAL A 128 -2.00 -20.19 -11.18
C VAL A 128 -3.26 -21.05 -11.13
N GLU A 129 -3.12 -22.37 -10.95
CA GLU A 129 -4.24 -23.28 -10.68
C GLU A 129 -4.58 -23.29 -9.18
N ASN A 130 -3.58 -23.02 -8.33
CA ASN A 130 -3.78 -22.91 -6.89
C ASN A 130 -4.59 -21.65 -6.52
N GLU A 131 -5.74 -21.88 -5.86
CA GLU A 131 -6.65 -20.80 -5.47
C GLU A 131 -6.01 -19.83 -4.45
N ASN A 132 -5.16 -20.32 -3.55
CA ASN A 132 -4.50 -19.47 -2.55
C ASN A 132 -3.48 -18.55 -3.21
N VAL A 133 -2.70 -19.05 -4.16
CA VAL A 133 -1.78 -18.24 -4.97
C VAL A 133 -2.56 -17.19 -5.75
N CYS A 134 -3.68 -17.57 -6.38
CA CYS A 134 -4.57 -16.65 -7.07
C CYS A 134 -5.10 -15.53 -6.16
N LYS A 135 -5.49 -15.84 -4.92
CA LYS A 135 -5.93 -14.84 -3.93
C LYS A 135 -4.81 -13.85 -3.60
N VAL A 136 -3.56 -14.30 -3.50
CA VAL A 136 -2.42 -13.41 -3.28
C VAL A 136 -2.20 -12.53 -4.49
N ILE A 137 -2.11 -13.10 -5.71
CA ILE A 137 -1.93 -12.33 -6.95
C ILE A 137 -3.03 -11.28 -7.10
N ASP A 138 -4.29 -11.66 -6.88
CA ASP A 138 -5.43 -10.74 -6.96
C ASP A 138 -5.34 -9.59 -5.96
N SER A 139 -4.73 -9.79 -4.80
CA SER A 139 -4.53 -8.71 -3.83
C SER A 139 -3.54 -7.66 -4.35
N TYR A 140 -2.46 -8.08 -5.01
CA TYR A 140 -1.49 -7.19 -5.65
C TYR A 140 -2.13 -6.50 -6.86
N MET A 141 -2.83 -7.24 -7.72
CA MET A 141 -3.54 -6.68 -8.87
C MET A 141 -4.61 -5.66 -8.44
N ALA A 142 -5.39 -5.95 -7.39
CA ALA A 142 -6.38 -5.03 -6.84
C ALA A 142 -5.75 -3.73 -6.31
N ARG A 143 -4.56 -3.81 -5.73
CA ARG A 143 -3.80 -2.63 -5.28
C ARG A 143 -3.30 -1.83 -6.48
N SER A 144 -2.69 -2.50 -7.46
CA SER A 144 -2.24 -1.88 -8.70
C SER A 144 -3.38 -1.22 -9.48
N TRP A 145 -4.57 -1.82 -9.50
CA TRP A 145 -5.78 -1.27 -10.10
C TRP A 145 -6.18 0.08 -9.50
N ARG A 146 -6.30 0.12 -8.16
CA ARG A 146 -6.64 1.33 -7.41
C ARG A 146 -5.63 2.44 -7.67
N ASN A 147 -4.34 2.10 -7.61
CA ASN A 147 -3.28 3.05 -7.89
C ASN A 147 -3.33 3.56 -9.33
N PHE A 148 -3.56 2.68 -10.31
CA PHE A 148 -3.63 3.09 -11.71
C PHE A 148 -4.80 4.04 -11.98
N ARG A 149 -5.98 3.77 -11.42
CA ARG A 149 -7.13 4.67 -11.50
C ARG A 149 -6.85 6.02 -10.83
N ALA A 150 -6.22 6.01 -9.66
CA ALA A 150 -5.86 7.24 -8.96
C ALA A 150 -4.88 8.10 -9.76
N GLU A 151 -3.88 7.49 -10.40
CA GLU A 151 -2.92 8.19 -11.25
C GLU A 151 -3.57 8.78 -12.51
N LEU A 152 -4.49 8.04 -13.14
CA LEU A 152 -5.25 8.57 -14.28
C LEU A 152 -6.13 9.76 -13.87
N HIS A 153 -6.80 9.67 -12.73
CA HIS A 153 -7.59 10.78 -12.20
C HIS A 153 -6.75 12.04 -11.99
N LYS A 154 -5.56 11.89 -11.39
CA LYS A 154 -4.60 13.01 -11.23
C LYS A 154 -4.15 13.56 -12.58
N TYR A 155 -3.89 12.69 -13.54
CA TYR A 155 -3.47 13.08 -14.88
C TYR A 155 -4.54 13.93 -15.58
N PHE A 156 -5.80 13.48 -15.57
CA PHE A 156 -6.91 14.23 -16.18
C PHE A 156 -7.15 15.58 -15.50
N LYS A 157 -7.17 15.63 -14.15
CA LYS A 157 -7.28 16.89 -13.42
C LYS A 157 -6.17 17.89 -13.78
N ARG A 158 -4.95 17.40 -14.00
CA ARG A 158 -3.83 18.25 -14.42
C ARG A 158 -4.03 18.77 -15.85
N LEU A 159 -4.55 17.96 -16.76
CA LEU A 159 -4.84 18.40 -18.12
C LEU A 159 -5.97 19.45 -18.16
N GLU A 160 -7.02 19.26 -17.36
CA GLU A 160 -8.11 20.24 -17.22
C GLU A 160 -7.59 21.59 -16.69
N GLY A 161 -6.68 21.56 -15.72
CA GLY A 161 -6.04 22.78 -15.19
C GLY A 161 -5.04 23.46 -16.14
N GLN A 162 -4.59 22.79 -17.21
CA GLN A 162 -3.64 23.34 -18.19
C GLN A 162 -4.32 23.97 -19.42
N LYS A 163 -5.65 23.85 -19.56
CA LYS A 163 -6.41 24.40 -20.71
C LYS A 163 -6.75 25.91 -20.60
N THR A 164 -6.03 26.69 -19.79
CA THR A 164 -6.36 28.10 -19.53
C THR A 164 -5.16 29.04 -19.68
N GLN A 165 -4.34 28.87 -20.71
CA GLN A 165 -3.35 29.88 -21.14
C GLN A 165 -3.38 30.05 -22.65
#